data_AF-A0A7S3BKD5-F1
#
_entry.id   AF-A0A7S3BKD5-F1
#
_cell.length_a   1.000
_cell.length_b   1.000
_cell.length_c   1.000
_cell.angle_alpha   90.00
_cell.angle_beta   90.00
_cell.angle_gamma   90.00
#
_symmetry.space_group_name_H-M   'P 1'
#
loop_
_entity.id
_entity.type
_entity.pdbx_description
1 polymer ?
#
loop_
_entity_poly.entity_id
_entity_poly.type
_entity_poly.pdbx_seq_one_letter_code
_entity_poly.pdbx_strand_id
1 'polypeptide(L)'
;VVKGTPATAVQTAAFLTPSSLSSEMSDEDLVELKYLTLQSPVGARMNLAVTGTVRLPVDESCHGSVVRVLTAVGTVTLDGKDIVFGADIDDALFREAGFVLSTEGAGKRLLGVYELLGLFNLLSGLEVTNPPCRGDKPGLPAGDFQ
;
A
#
# COMPACT_ATOMS: atom_id res chain seq x y z
N VAL A 1 -39.19 -40.03 -6.25
CA VAL A 1 -37.89 -39.37 -6.46
C VAL A 1 -38.08 -37.88 -6.26
N VAL A 2 -37.59 -37.31 -5.15
CA VAL A 2 -37.72 -35.87 -4.85
C VAL A 2 -36.53 -35.15 -5.49
N LYS A 3 -36.79 -34.18 -6.38
CA LYS A 3 -35.77 -33.33 -7.00
C LYS A 3 -35.32 -32.28 -5.98
N GLY A 4 -34.06 -32.32 -5.56
CA GLY A 4 -33.46 -31.29 -4.69
C GLY A 4 -33.23 -29.99 -5.46
N THR A 5 -33.64 -28.88 -4.86
CA THR A 5 -33.34 -27.50 -5.29
C THR A 5 -31.83 -27.30 -5.39
N PRO A 6 -31.29 -26.62 -6.42
CA PRO A 6 -29.88 -26.29 -6.46
C PRO A 6 -29.57 -25.38 -5.27
N ALA A 7 -28.66 -25.82 -4.39
CA ALA A 7 -28.17 -25.02 -3.31
C ALA A 7 -27.49 -23.78 -3.91
N THR A 8 -27.96 -22.59 -3.56
CA THR A 8 -27.25 -21.34 -3.82
C THR A 8 -25.84 -21.52 -3.29
N ALA A 9 -24.84 -21.51 -4.16
CA ALA A 9 -23.46 -21.66 -3.78
C ALA A 9 -23.13 -20.56 -2.75
N VAL A 10 -22.90 -20.96 -1.50
CA VAL A 10 -22.41 -20.06 -0.46
C VAL A 10 -20.99 -19.69 -0.86
N GLN A 11 -20.80 -18.44 -1.29
CA GLN A 11 -19.50 -17.90 -1.64
C GLN A 11 -18.64 -17.86 -0.37
N THR A 12 -17.81 -18.89 -0.17
CA THR A 12 -17.08 -19.16 1.09
C THR A 12 -15.60 -18.79 1.02
N ALA A 13 -15.23 -17.84 0.18
CA ALA A 13 -13.94 -17.17 0.28
C ALA A 13 -14.13 -15.69 -0.05
N ALA A 14 -13.88 -14.81 0.93
CA ALA A 14 -13.67 -13.41 0.64
C ALA A 14 -12.47 -13.33 -0.32
N PHE A 15 -12.74 -12.99 -1.59
CA PHE A 15 -11.69 -12.86 -2.59
C PHE A 15 -11.04 -11.50 -2.41
N LEU A 16 -9.81 -11.50 -1.89
CA LEU A 16 -9.04 -10.27 -1.77
C LEU A 16 -8.69 -9.74 -3.16
N THR A 17 -9.20 -8.56 -3.50
CA THR A 17 -8.94 -7.90 -4.78
C THR A 17 -7.78 -6.92 -4.61
N PRO A 18 -6.68 -7.07 -5.36
CA PRO A 18 -5.58 -6.11 -5.34
C PRO A 18 -5.98 -4.79 -5.98
N SER A 19 -5.59 -3.66 -5.38
CA SER A 19 -5.70 -2.34 -5.98
C SER A 19 -4.52 -1.44 -5.64
N SER A 20 -4.23 -0.49 -6.53
CA SER A 20 -3.34 0.63 -6.23
C SER A 20 -3.91 1.46 -5.08
N LEU A 21 -3.01 1.98 -4.25
CA LEU A 21 -3.37 2.81 -3.10
C LEU A 21 -3.21 4.29 -3.43
N SER A 22 -4.15 5.09 -2.94
CA SER A 22 -4.07 6.55 -3.00
C SER A 22 -4.62 7.16 -1.71
N SER A 23 -4.15 8.34 -1.31
CA SER A 23 -4.81 9.12 -0.26
C SER A 23 -6.22 9.57 -0.68
N GLU A 24 -6.58 9.54 -1.97
CA GLU A 24 -7.91 9.90 -2.47
C GLU A 24 -8.94 8.77 -2.42
N MET A 25 -8.56 7.57 -1.95
CA MET A 25 -9.51 6.46 -1.78
C MET A 25 -10.68 6.86 -0.89
N SER A 26 -11.86 6.29 -1.15
CA SER A 26 -13.03 6.51 -0.30
C SER A 26 -12.80 5.97 1.11
N ASP A 27 -13.47 6.53 2.11
CA ASP A 27 -13.34 6.02 3.49
C ASP A 27 -13.93 4.61 3.61
N GLU A 28 -14.91 4.27 2.78
CA GLU A 28 -15.47 2.92 2.64
C GLU A 28 -14.42 1.92 2.16
N ASP A 29 -13.65 2.26 1.12
CA ASP A 29 -12.57 1.40 0.63
C ASP A 29 -11.47 1.24 1.69
N LEU A 30 -11.12 2.33 2.40
CA LEU A 30 -10.09 2.30 3.44
C LEU A 30 -10.44 1.37 4.61
N VAL A 31 -11.72 1.26 4.98
CA VAL A 31 -12.19 0.32 6.00
C VAL A 31 -12.05 -1.15 5.55
N GLU A 32 -12.13 -1.39 4.24
CA GLU A 32 -11.96 -2.72 3.66
C GLU A 32 -10.50 -3.12 3.41
N LEU A 33 -9.55 -2.19 3.53
CA LEU A 33 -8.12 -2.48 3.38
C LEU A 33 -7.63 -3.45 4.47
N LYS A 34 -7.21 -4.65 4.08
CA LYS A 34 -6.74 -5.68 5.03
C LYS A 34 -5.23 -5.86 5.04
N TYR A 35 -4.59 -5.76 3.89
CA TYR A 35 -3.15 -5.93 3.78
C TYR A 35 -2.54 -4.90 2.83
N LEU A 36 -1.34 -4.45 3.18
CA LEU A 36 -0.41 -3.82 2.27
C LEU A 36 0.55 -4.88 1.75
N THR A 37 0.56 -5.10 0.44
CA THR A 37 1.47 -6.04 -0.22
C THR A 37 2.55 -5.28 -0.96
N LEU A 38 3.80 -5.51 -0.58
CA LEU A 38 4.99 -4.97 -1.20
C LEU A 38 5.76 -6.09 -1.91
N GLN A 39 6.26 -5.82 -3.10
CA GLN A 39 7.11 -6.73 -3.86
C GLN A 39 8.46 -6.07 -4.15
N SER A 40 9.56 -6.73 -3.81
CA SER A 40 10.90 -6.22 -4.06
C SER A 40 11.46 -6.68 -5.41
N PRO A 41 12.44 -5.97 -5.99
CA PRO A 41 13.12 -6.36 -7.22
C PRO A 41 13.80 -7.72 -7.14
N VAL A 42 14.17 -8.16 -5.93
CA VAL A 42 14.79 -9.47 -5.69
C VAL A 42 13.76 -10.60 -5.50
N GLY A 43 12.47 -10.30 -5.69
CA GLY A 43 11.38 -11.28 -5.64
C GLY A 43 10.84 -11.58 -4.24
N ALA A 44 11.25 -10.82 -3.21
CA ALA A 44 10.64 -10.94 -1.89
C ALA A 44 9.25 -10.30 -1.88
N ARG A 45 8.34 -10.87 -1.08
CA ARG A 45 6.99 -10.34 -0.87
C ARG A 45 6.77 -10.08 0.62
N MET A 46 6.39 -8.86 0.96
CA MET A 46 5.98 -8.49 2.32
C MET A 46 4.49 -8.19 2.32
N ASN A 47 3.76 -8.88 3.20
CA ASN A 47 2.34 -8.62 3.45
C ASN A 47 2.21 -8.04 4.86
N LEU A 48 1.83 -6.77 4.97
CA LEU A 48 1.65 -6.08 6.24
C LEU A 48 0.17 -6.01 6.55
N ALA A 49 -0.25 -6.63 7.64
CA ALA A 49 -1.63 -6.54 8.11
C ALA A 49 -1.95 -5.10 8.52
N VAL A 50 -3.07 -4.59 8.03
CA VAL A 50 -3.58 -3.27 8.37
C VAL A 50 -4.42 -3.38 9.64
N THR A 51 -4.02 -2.64 10.67
CA THR A 51 -4.71 -2.59 11.97
C THR A 51 -5.62 -1.36 12.09
N GLY A 52 -5.44 -0.37 11.21
CA GLY A 52 -6.32 0.78 11.11
C GLY A 52 -5.85 1.79 10.06
N THR A 53 -6.71 2.76 9.76
CA THR A 53 -6.41 3.88 8.87
C THR A 53 -6.88 5.18 9.52
N VAL A 54 -6.15 6.27 9.28
CA VAL A 54 -6.56 7.62 9.67
C VAL A 54 -6.31 8.60 8.55
N ARG A 55 -7.35 9.35 8.16
CA ARG A 55 -7.25 10.47 7.22
C ARG A 55 -6.97 11.75 8.01
N LEU A 56 -5.97 12.51 7.59
CA LEU A 56 -5.56 13.75 8.25
C LEU A 56 -5.51 14.89 7.23
N PRO A 57 -6.14 16.05 7.52
CA PRO A 57 -5.97 17.24 6.70
C PRO A 57 -4.54 17.76 6.83
N VAL A 58 -3.87 18.01 5.70
CA VAL A 58 -2.49 18.49 5.64
C VAL A 58 -2.38 19.47 4.49
N ASP A 59 -2.17 20.76 4.78
CA ASP A 59 -2.19 21.83 3.78
C ASP A 59 -1.15 21.65 2.67
N GLU A 60 -0.01 21.03 2.98
CA GLU A 60 1.07 20.79 2.01
C GLU A 60 0.96 19.45 1.26
N SER A 61 -0.08 18.66 1.51
CA SER A 61 -0.30 17.40 0.79
C SER A 61 -0.75 17.63 -0.66
N CYS A 62 -0.68 16.60 -1.50
CA CYS A 62 -1.09 16.68 -2.89
C CYS A 62 -2.58 17.00 -3.06
N HIS A 63 -3.44 16.48 -2.18
CA HIS A 63 -4.90 16.56 -2.29
C HIS A 63 -5.57 17.13 -1.02
N GLY A 64 -4.84 17.92 -0.22
CA GLY A 64 -5.33 18.51 1.03
C GLY A 64 -5.51 17.53 2.19
N SER A 65 -5.30 16.23 1.97
CA SER A 65 -5.21 15.23 3.03
C SER A 65 -4.22 14.10 2.72
N VAL A 66 -3.72 13.49 3.79
CA VAL A 66 -2.95 12.24 3.75
C VAL A 66 -3.72 11.13 4.45
N VAL A 67 -3.45 9.88 4.08
CA VAL A 67 -3.97 8.69 4.77
C VAL A 67 -2.82 7.98 5.43
N ARG A 68 -2.87 7.82 6.76
CA ARG A 68 -1.92 6.97 7.49
C ARG A 68 -2.53 5.60 7.71
N VAL A 69 -1.84 4.58 7.24
CA VAL A 69 -2.16 3.17 7.44
C VAL A 69 -1.30 2.67 8.59
N LEU A 70 -1.97 2.14 9.62
CA LEU A 70 -1.35 1.57 10.79
C LEU A 70 -1.13 0.08 10.55
N THR A 71 0.08 -0.39 10.82
CA THR A 71 0.46 -1.81 10.74
C THR A 71 1.23 -2.21 11.99
N ALA A 72 1.41 -3.50 12.22
CA ALA A 72 2.20 -3.99 13.34
C ALA A 72 3.69 -3.60 13.27
N VAL A 73 4.21 -3.30 12.06
CA VAL A 73 5.62 -2.95 11.84
C VAL A 73 5.87 -1.45 11.82
N GLY A 74 4.82 -0.62 11.86
CA GLY A 74 4.90 0.83 11.82
C GLY A 74 3.83 1.47 10.94
N THR A 75 4.00 2.76 10.68
CA THR A 75 3.01 3.57 9.96
C THR A 75 3.42 3.76 8.49
N VAL A 76 2.46 3.65 7.58
CA VAL A 76 2.63 3.98 6.15
C VAL A 76 1.74 5.17 5.82
N THR A 77 2.31 6.25 5.32
CA THR A 77 1.57 7.45 4.90
C THR A 77 1.40 7.45 3.38
N LEU A 78 0.16 7.63 2.94
CA LEU A 78 -0.22 7.85 1.56
C LEU A 78 -0.50 9.36 1.37
N ASP A 79 0.13 9.98 0.38
CA ASP A 79 -0.16 11.34 -0.08
C ASP A 79 -0.32 11.33 -1.60
N GLY A 80 -1.56 11.44 -2.08
CA GLY A 80 -1.91 10.98 -3.42
C GLY A 80 -1.42 9.54 -3.59
N LYS A 81 -0.56 9.33 -4.58
CA LYS A 81 0.06 8.04 -4.90
C LYS A 81 1.42 7.83 -4.24
N ASP A 82 1.95 8.85 -3.57
CA ASP A 82 3.23 8.80 -2.90
C ASP A 82 3.11 8.05 -1.58
N ILE A 83 4.11 7.21 -1.30
CA ILE A 83 4.16 6.34 -0.14
C ILE A 83 5.38 6.70 0.69
N VAL A 84 5.15 7.01 1.97
CA VAL A 84 6.19 7.34 2.93
C VAL A 84 6.04 6.46 4.17
N PHE A 85 7.08 5.70 4.49
CA PHE A 85 7.14 4.90 5.71
C PHE A 85 7.57 5.78 6.88
N GLY A 86 6.88 5.62 8.00
CA GLY A 86 7.17 6.33 9.24
C GLY A 86 8.53 5.95 9.81
N ALA A 87 9.06 6.80 10.68
CA ALA A 87 10.34 6.56 11.34
C ALA A 87 10.27 5.37 12.33
N ASP A 88 9.06 4.97 12.71
CA ASP A 88 8.74 3.81 13.54
C ASP A 88 8.95 2.46 12.84
N ILE A 89 9.20 2.46 11.53
CA ILE A 89 9.41 1.22 10.78
C ILE A 89 10.80 0.61 11.01
N ASP A 90 10.82 -0.72 11.13
CA ASP A 90 12.06 -1.50 11.23
C ASP A 90 12.73 -1.64 9.85
N ASP A 91 13.80 -0.88 9.63
CA ASP A 91 14.55 -0.87 8.37
C ASP A 91 15.25 -2.19 8.07
N ALA A 92 15.60 -2.97 9.09
CA ALA A 92 16.35 -4.20 8.89
C ALA A 92 15.52 -5.19 8.06
N LEU A 93 14.23 -5.34 8.40
CA LEU A 93 13.30 -6.22 7.69
C LEU A 93 13.16 -5.84 6.21
N PHE A 94 13.05 -4.54 5.91
CA PHE A 94 12.93 -4.05 4.54
C PHE A 94 14.21 -4.28 3.74
N ARG A 95 15.38 -4.02 4.35
CA ARG A 95 16.68 -4.26 3.69
C ARG A 95 16.93 -5.75 3.45
N GLU A 96 16.59 -6.61 4.40
CA GLU A 96 16.66 -8.07 4.23
C GLU A 96 15.75 -8.57 3.10
N ALA A 97 14.58 -7.97 2.94
CA ALA A 97 13.68 -8.24 1.83
C ALA A 97 14.14 -7.59 0.50
N GLY A 98 15.30 -6.94 0.47
CA GLY A 98 15.90 -6.33 -0.71
C GLY A 98 15.26 -5.02 -1.15
N PHE A 99 14.60 -4.32 -0.24
CA PHE A 99 14.13 -2.96 -0.46
C PHE A 99 15.24 -1.94 -0.15
N VAL A 100 15.34 -0.91 -0.98
CA VAL A 100 16.22 0.23 -0.72
C VAL A 100 15.38 1.35 -0.13
N LEU A 101 15.76 1.80 1.07
CA LEU A 101 15.11 2.91 1.76
C LEU A 101 15.98 4.18 1.68
N SER A 102 15.42 5.27 1.17
CA SER A 102 15.96 6.63 1.33
C SER A 102 15.45 7.24 2.62
N THR A 103 16.34 7.92 3.34
CA THR A 103 16.01 8.73 4.53
C THR A 103 15.96 10.22 4.21
N GLU A 104 15.90 10.60 2.93
CA GLU A 104 15.83 12.01 2.54
C GLU A 104 14.43 12.60 2.80
N GLY A 105 14.36 13.52 3.77
CA GLY A 105 13.13 14.25 4.15
C GLY A 105 12.50 13.77 5.46
N ALA A 106 11.17 13.92 5.58
CA ALA A 106 10.41 13.69 6.82
C ALA A 106 10.08 12.21 7.12
N GLY A 107 10.71 11.24 6.45
CA GLY A 107 10.42 9.82 6.60
C GLY A 107 11.29 8.94 5.70
N LYS A 108 10.98 7.64 5.68
CA LYS A 108 11.70 6.66 4.86
C LYS A 108 10.91 6.36 3.59
N ARG A 109 11.57 6.41 2.43
CA ARG A 109 10.95 6.19 1.11
C ARG A 109 11.56 4.99 0.43
N LEU A 110 10.77 4.17 -0.24
CA LEU A 110 11.30 3.10 -1.09
C LEU A 110 11.89 3.70 -2.38
N LEU A 111 13.14 3.40 -2.71
CA LEU A 111 13.83 3.87 -3.93
C LEU A 111 13.80 2.84 -5.05
N GLY A 112 13.20 3.16 -6.20
CA GLY A 112 13.01 2.21 -7.31
C GLY A 112 11.55 2.01 -7.73
N VAL A 113 11.29 1.02 -8.58
CA VAL A 113 9.92 0.66 -9.01
C VAL A 113 9.37 -0.39 -8.07
N TYR A 114 8.35 -0.03 -7.29
CA TYR A 114 7.65 -0.97 -6.42
C TYR A 114 6.15 -0.84 -6.62
N GLU A 115 5.49 -1.98 -6.72
CA GLU A 115 4.04 -2.04 -6.64
C GLU A 115 3.65 -2.23 -5.18
N LEU A 116 2.99 -1.22 -4.61
CA LEU A 116 2.25 -1.38 -3.36
C LEU A 116 0.79 -1.64 -3.71
N LEU A 117 0.31 -2.80 -3.33
CA LEU A 117 -1.07 -3.22 -3.55
C LEU A 117 -1.79 -3.31 -2.21
N GLY A 118 -2.94 -2.66 -2.11
CA GLY A 118 -3.91 -2.94 -1.07
C GLY A 118 -4.72 -4.19 -1.43
N LEU A 119 -4.94 -5.08 -0.47
CA LEU A 119 -5.84 -6.22 -0.62
C LEU A 119 -7.16 -5.94 0.11
N PHE A 120 -8.26 -5.97 -0.64
CA PHE A 120 -9.60 -5.55 -0.20
C PHE A 120 -10.62 -6.66 -0.39
N ASN A 121 -11.66 -6.75 0.46
CA ASN A 121 -12.70 -7.77 0.30
C ASN A 121 -13.68 -7.48 -0.87
N LEU A 122 -13.89 -6.21 -1.20
CA LEU A 122 -14.79 -5.77 -2.24
C LEU A 122 -14.28 -4.41 -2.76
N LEU A 123 -14.23 -4.22 -4.08
CA LEU A 123 -13.86 -2.93 -4.69
C LEU A 123 -14.85 -2.60 -5.80
N SER A 124 -15.23 -1.33 -5.92
CA SER A 124 -15.95 -0.80 -7.08
C SER A 124 -15.00 0.01 -7.97
N GLY A 125 -14.65 -0.55 -9.14
CA GLY A 125 -14.05 0.15 -10.30
C GLY A 125 -12.74 0.92 -10.03
N LEU A 126 -11.58 0.31 -10.32
CA LEU A 126 -10.28 1.00 -10.19
C LEU A 126 -9.35 0.71 -11.38
N GLU A 127 -8.73 1.78 -11.90
CA GLU A 127 -7.68 1.72 -12.92
C GLU A 127 -6.29 1.76 -12.26
N VAL A 128 -5.39 0.91 -12.76
CA VAL A 128 -4.04 0.70 -12.26
C VAL A 128 -3.05 1.58 -13.03
N THR A 129 -2.84 2.81 -12.59
CA THR A 129 -1.67 3.60 -13.01
C THR A 129 -1.14 4.42 -11.84
N ASN A 130 0.18 4.38 -11.57
CA ASN A 130 0.78 4.98 -10.37
C ASN A 130 1.85 6.07 -10.65
N PRO A 131 1.51 7.22 -11.26
CA PRO A 131 2.42 8.37 -11.31
C PRO A 131 2.43 9.12 -9.96
N PRO A 132 3.60 9.56 -9.44
CA PRO A 132 3.69 10.40 -8.24
C PRO A 132 2.99 11.75 -8.48
N CYS A 133 2.41 12.34 -7.44
CA CYS A 133 1.73 13.64 -7.53
C CYS A 133 2.70 14.81 -7.25
N ARG A 134 3.83 14.56 -6.57
CA ARG A 134 4.94 15.52 -6.43
C ARG A 134 6.29 14.88 -6.71
N GLY A 135 7.12 15.60 -7.45
CA GLY A 135 8.52 15.26 -7.71
C GLY A 135 8.73 14.23 -8.82
N ASP A 136 9.97 14.09 -9.25
CA ASP A 136 10.37 13.00 -10.12
C ASP A 136 10.23 11.67 -9.37
N LYS A 137 9.79 10.62 -10.07
CA LYS A 137 9.80 9.25 -9.55
C LYS A 137 11.14 8.99 -8.84
N PRO A 138 11.16 8.51 -7.58
CA PRO A 138 12.41 8.25 -6.87
C PRO A 138 13.33 7.37 -7.73
N GLY A 139 14.33 8.01 -8.32
CA GLY A 139 15.35 7.34 -9.11
C GLY A 139 16.24 6.55 -8.18
N LEU A 140 16.72 5.40 -8.65
CA LEU A 140 17.90 4.82 -8.01
C LEU A 140 19.01 5.86 -8.11
N PRO A 141 19.77 6.12 -7.02
CA PRO A 141 20.93 6.99 -7.11
C PRO A 141 21.86 6.46 -8.21
N ALA A 142 22.40 7.36 -9.02
CA ALA A 142 23.33 7.00 -10.07
C ALA A 142 24.68 6.59 -9.46
N GLY A 143 24.89 5.29 -9.27
CA GLY A 143 26.22 4.70 -9.02
C GLY A 143 26.37 3.90 -7.73
N ASP A 144 27.02 2.75 -7.90
CA ASP A 144 27.74 1.89 -6.95
C ASP A 144 26.98 1.29 -5.76
N PHE A 145 26.15 0.29 -6.05
CA PHE A 145 25.83 -0.75 -5.06
C PHE A 145 27.04 -1.71 -4.97
N GLN A 146 27.98 -1.45 -4.04
CA GLN A 146 28.98 -2.44 -3.62
C GLN A 146 28.43 -3.34 -2.51
#